data_AF-A0A137Q7V8-F1
#
_entry.id   AF-A0A137Q7V8-F1
#
_cell.length_a   1.000
_cell.length_b   1.000
_cell.length_c   1.000
_cell.angle_alpha   90.00
_cell.angle_beta   90.00
_cell.angle_gamma   90.00
#
_symmetry.space_group_name_H-M   'P 1'
#
loop_
_entity.id
_entity.type
_entity.pdbx_description
1 polymer ?
#
loop_
_entity_poly.entity_id
_entity_poly.type
_entity_poly.pdbx_seq_one_letter_code
_entity_poly.pdbx_strand_id
1 'polypeptide(L)'
;MIIFMYIITGFCGTLFWETPIWTFLHVEHIYPFTLLPNVPLNVAFMCFAGVGLAVNTLHAYMNVHASRKDPATIRAHTKDTNPLTLLLPFLTPIVIQVAWLSHPTFNHSAIIDSALLIPFLCAWGLQFAHQVGRMIIAHVTLGSEQFPIWDWVWVWSVIGAVDANLPRLMTRPPIIQTNTFNTTVFVYLSLIASLISYGRFVYLVINDITEYLGVACLTVRKKDEHGNWVHPEKSS
;
A
#
# COMPACT_ATOMS: atom_id res chain seq x y z
N MET A 1 -18.01 10.86 -3.55
CA MET A 1 -18.53 9.67 -2.84
C MET A 1 -18.21 9.70 -1.35
N ILE A 2 -16.94 9.73 -0.94
CA ILE A 2 -16.52 9.72 0.49
C ILE A 2 -17.15 10.86 1.31
N ILE A 3 -17.20 12.08 0.77
CA ILE A 3 -17.84 13.23 1.43
C ILE A 3 -19.32 12.94 1.73
N PHE A 4 -20.05 12.36 0.77
CA PHE A 4 -21.45 11.98 0.96
C PHE A 4 -21.61 10.88 2.02
N MET A 5 -20.71 9.90 2.07
CA MET A 5 -20.73 8.88 3.13
C MET A 5 -20.54 9.50 4.51
N TYR A 6 -19.63 10.47 4.66
CA TYR A 6 -19.43 11.16 5.93
C TYR A 6 -20.62 12.05 6.32
N ILE A 7 -21.26 12.71 5.35
CA ILE A 7 -22.50 13.47 5.59
C ILE A 7 -23.59 12.54 6.10
N ILE A 8 -23.84 11.40 5.44
CA ILE A 8 -24.85 10.41 5.87
C ILE A 8 -24.51 9.87 7.27
N THR A 9 -23.25 9.52 7.52
CA THR A 9 -22.80 9.08 8.85
C THR A 9 -23.03 10.14 9.92
N GLY A 10 -22.81 11.42 9.58
CA GLY A 10 -23.03 12.54 10.50
C GLY A 10 -24.50 12.74 10.89
N PHE A 11 -25.43 12.51 9.97
CA PHE A 11 -26.88 12.67 10.23
C PHE A 11 -27.54 11.40 10.78
N CYS A 12 -27.16 10.21 10.30
CA CYS A 12 -27.81 8.94 10.64
C CYS A 12 -27.06 8.11 11.68
N GLY A 13 -25.85 8.53 12.07
CA GLY A 13 -24.97 7.78 12.97
C GLY A 13 -24.20 6.65 12.26
N THR A 14 -23.25 6.04 12.97
CA THR A 14 -22.41 4.94 12.45
C THR A 14 -23.17 3.62 12.29
N LEU A 15 -24.14 3.37 13.16
CA LEU A 15 -24.99 2.15 13.15
C LEU A 15 -25.83 2.04 11.87
N PHE A 16 -26.06 3.14 11.17
CA PHE A 16 -26.73 3.12 9.87
C PHE A 16 -26.07 2.16 8.88
N TRP A 17 -24.73 2.09 8.87
CA TRP A 17 -23.98 1.24 7.94
C TRP A 17 -24.01 -0.25 8.31
N GLU A 18 -24.46 -0.59 9.52
CA GLU A 18 -24.69 -1.97 9.95
C GLU A 18 -26.07 -2.49 9.53
N THR A 19 -26.93 -1.63 9.01
CA THR A 19 -28.26 -2.05 8.52
C THR A 19 -28.11 -3.06 7.37
N PRO A 20 -28.84 -4.17 7.39
CA PRO A 20 -28.76 -5.15 6.32
C PRO A 20 -29.32 -4.60 4.99
N ILE A 21 -28.67 -4.94 3.87
CA ILE A 21 -28.98 -4.35 2.56
C ILE A 21 -30.41 -4.65 2.08
N TRP A 22 -30.92 -5.87 2.32
CA TRP A 22 -32.27 -6.24 1.91
C TRP A 22 -33.34 -5.60 2.78
N THR A 23 -33.01 -5.32 4.04
CA THR A 23 -33.85 -4.60 4.99
C THR A 23 -33.90 -3.11 4.63
N PHE A 24 -32.77 -2.50 4.26
CA PHE A 24 -32.74 -1.12 3.75
C PHE A 24 -33.55 -0.95 2.45
N LEU A 25 -33.42 -1.90 1.52
CA LEU A 25 -34.17 -1.92 0.26
C LEU A 25 -35.62 -2.41 0.41
N HIS A 26 -36.03 -2.85 1.62
CA HIS A 26 -37.36 -3.38 1.93
C HIS A 26 -37.79 -4.55 1.01
N VAL A 27 -36.83 -5.36 0.53
CA VAL A 27 -37.05 -6.47 -0.43
C VAL A 27 -36.83 -7.84 0.18
N GLU A 28 -36.54 -7.89 1.49
CA GLU A 28 -36.25 -9.12 2.24
C GLU A 28 -37.36 -10.18 2.17
N HIS A 29 -38.60 -9.77 1.89
CA HIS A 29 -39.76 -10.69 1.80
C HIS A 29 -40.00 -11.26 0.39
N ILE A 30 -39.27 -10.78 -0.62
CA ILE A 30 -39.50 -11.15 -2.04
C ILE A 30 -38.56 -12.28 -2.43
N TYR A 31 -39.10 -13.39 -2.95
CA TYR A 31 -38.30 -14.44 -3.58
C TYR A 31 -37.68 -13.90 -4.89
N PRO A 32 -36.37 -14.03 -5.16
CA PRO A 32 -35.38 -14.92 -4.52
C PRO A 32 -34.48 -14.26 -3.47
N PHE A 33 -34.72 -13.00 -3.07
CA PHE A 33 -33.87 -12.28 -2.11
C PHE A 33 -33.89 -12.91 -0.71
N THR A 34 -34.92 -13.71 -0.40
CA THR A 34 -34.99 -14.55 0.81
C THR A 34 -33.91 -15.64 0.88
N LEU A 35 -33.33 -16.06 -0.27
CA LEU A 35 -32.25 -17.06 -0.34
C LEU A 35 -30.85 -16.43 -0.25
N LEU A 36 -30.74 -15.11 -0.45
CA LEU A 36 -29.46 -14.42 -0.48
C LEU A 36 -29.07 -13.94 0.92
N PRO A 37 -27.77 -14.04 1.31
CA PRO A 37 -27.31 -13.54 2.59
C PRO A 37 -27.63 -12.04 2.76
N ASN A 38 -28.28 -11.69 3.86
CA ASN A 38 -28.58 -10.29 4.20
C ASN A 38 -27.39 -9.65 4.90
N VAL A 39 -26.40 -9.24 4.10
CA VAL A 39 -25.17 -8.63 4.62
C VAL A 39 -25.38 -7.17 5.00
N PRO A 40 -24.68 -6.67 6.02
CA PRO A 40 -24.63 -5.25 6.35
C PRO A 40 -24.21 -4.37 5.17
N LEU A 41 -24.72 -3.14 5.13
CA LEU A 41 -24.53 -2.18 4.06
C LEU A 41 -23.04 -1.83 3.85
N ASN A 42 -22.25 -1.72 4.93
CA ASN A 42 -20.78 -1.54 4.84
C ASN A 42 -20.09 -2.67 4.05
N VAL A 43 -20.44 -3.94 4.32
CA VAL A 43 -19.89 -5.10 3.62
C VAL A 43 -20.33 -5.10 2.16
N ALA A 44 -21.60 -4.79 1.89
CA ALA A 44 -22.11 -4.68 0.53
C ALA A 44 -21.36 -3.60 -0.28
N PHE A 45 -21.09 -2.43 0.32
CA PHE A 45 -20.29 -1.37 -0.31
C PHE A 45 -18.85 -1.81 -0.57
N MET A 46 -18.22 -2.53 0.35
CA MET A 46 -16.88 -3.09 0.13
C MET A 46 -16.86 -4.10 -1.01
N CYS A 47 -17.85 -4.99 -1.09
CA CYS A 47 -18.01 -5.93 -2.19
C CYS A 47 -18.20 -5.21 -3.53
N PHE A 48 -19.10 -4.22 -3.59
CA PHE A 48 -19.34 -3.42 -4.79
C PHE A 48 -18.07 -2.69 -5.25
N ALA A 49 -17.36 -2.05 -4.32
CA ALA A 49 -16.10 -1.38 -4.60
C ALA A 49 -15.04 -2.37 -5.09
N GLY A 50 -14.97 -3.57 -4.50
CA GLY A 50 -14.07 -4.63 -4.92
C GLY A 50 -14.32 -5.10 -6.34
N VAL A 51 -15.60 -5.35 -6.70
CA VAL A 51 -15.98 -5.74 -8.07
C VAL A 51 -15.69 -4.62 -9.07
N GLY A 52 -16.05 -3.38 -8.74
CA GLY A 52 -15.76 -2.22 -9.59
C GLY A 52 -14.27 -2.03 -9.82
N LEU A 53 -13.46 -2.18 -8.77
CA LEU A 53 -12.00 -2.13 -8.86
C LEU A 53 -11.45 -3.27 -9.74
N ALA A 54 -11.98 -4.47 -9.61
CA ALA A 54 -11.55 -5.61 -10.43
C ALA A 54 -11.83 -5.38 -11.92
N VAL A 55 -13.03 -4.91 -12.27
CA VAL A 55 -13.37 -4.57 -13.68
C VAL A 55 -12.48 -3.45 -14.20
N ASN A 56 -12.25 -2.40 -13.40
CA ASN A 56 -11.36 -1.31 -13.78
C ASN A 56 -9.92 -1.79 -14.02
N THR A 57 -9.44 -2.71 -13.18
CA THR A 57 -8.11 -3.31 -13.32
C THR A 57 -8.01 -4.16 -14.59
N LEU A 58 -9.05 -4.95 -14.91
CA LEU A 58 -9.10 -5.73 -16.15
C LEU A 58 -9.11 -4.84 -17.39
N HIS A 59 -9.93 -3.78 -17.40
CA HIS A 59 -9.95 -2.81 -18.50
C HIS A 59 -8.61 -2.08 -18.65
N ALA A 60 -7.99 -1.66 -17.55
CA ALA A 60 -6.66 -1.05 -17.59
C ALA A 60 -5.62 -2.02 -18.20
N TYR A 61 -5.66 -3.29 -17.83
CA TYR A 61 -4.80 -4.33 -18.42
C TYR A 61 -5.05 -4.50 -19.92
N MET A 62 -6.31 -4.62 -20.33
CA MET A 62 -6.70 -4.74 -21.75
C MET A 62 -6.21 -3.54 -22.57
N ASN A 63 -6.34 -2.33 -22.03
CA ASN A 63 -5.88 -1.11 -22.67
C ASN A 63 -4.35 -1.10 -22.82
N VAL A 64 -3.60 -1.45 -21.77
CA VAL A 64 -2.12 -1.53 -21.84
C VAL A 64 -1.68 -2.59 -22.86
N HIS A 65 -2.34 -3.75 -22.88
CA HIS A 65 -2.04 -4.81 -23.82
C HIS A 65 -2.36 -4.40 -25.27
N ALA A 66 -3.47 -3.70 -25.51
CA ALA A 66 -3.81 -3.15 -26.82
C ALA A 66 -2.79 -2.08 -27.27
N SER A 67 -2.44 -1.15 -26.39
CA SER A 67 -1.46 -0.09 -26.67
C SER A 67 -0.04 -0.60 -26.93
N ARG A 68 0.29 -1.83 -26.52
CA ARG A 68 1.59 -2.47 -26.83
C ARG A 68 1.62 -3.19 -28.16
N LYS A 69 0.48 -3.38 -28.82
CA LYS A 69 0.40 -3.96 -30.17
C LYS A 69 0.59 -2.89 -31.26
N ASP A 70 0.45 -1.62 -30.90
CA ASP A 70 0.63 -0.51 -31.83
C ASP A 70 2.14 -0.18 -31.97
N PRO A 71 2.74 -0.34 -33.17
CA PRO A 71 4.15 -0.05 -33.38
C PRO A 71 4.54 1.42 -33.17
N ALA A 72 3.58 2.36 -33.14
CA ALA A 72 3.85 3.78 -32.89
C ALA A 72 4.14 4.11 -31.41
N THR A 73 3.72 3.26 -30.47
CA THR A 73 3.79 3.49 -29.02
C THR A 73 4.83 2.61 -28.31
N ILE A 74 5.42 1.63 -29.01
CA ILE A 74 6.42 0.71 -28.43
C ILE A 74 7.76 1.43 -28.27
N ARG A 75 8.14 1.77 -27.03
CA ARG A 75 9.56 2.03 -26.70
C ARG A 75 10.37 0.73 -26.88
N ALA A 76 11.52 0.82 -27.54
CA ALA A 76 12.38 -0.32 -27.85
C ALA A 76 12.78 -1.18 -26.63
N HIS A 77 12.78 -0.61 -25.42
CA HIS A 77 13.16 -1.29 -24.17
C HIS A 77 12.05 -2.12 -23.49
N THR A 78 10.81 -2.10 -23.98
CA THR A 78 9.67 -2.78 -23.32
C THR A 78 9.11 -3.98 -24.10
N LYS A 79 9.79 -4.40 -25.18
CA LYS A 79 9.28 -5.38 -26.14
C LYS A 79 9.09 -6.79 -25.56
N ASP A 80 9.92 -7.20 -24.59
CA ASP A 80 9.92 -8.57 -24.05
C ASP A 80 9.40 -8.69 -22.60
N THR A 81 9.13 -7.59 -21.91
CA THR A 81 8.66 -7.65 -20.50
C THR A 81 7.14 -7.74 -20.45
N ASN A 82 6.63 -8.88 -19.98
CA ASN A 82 5.19 -9.11 -19.78
C ASN A 82 4.60 -8.00 -18.87
N PRO A 83 3.52 -7.31 -19.27
CA PRO A 83 2.90 -6.27 -18.45
C PRO A 83 2.53 -6.73 -17.03
N LEU A 84 2.20 -8.01 -16.87
CA LEU A 84 1.84 -8.58 -15.57
C LEU A 84 3.03 -8.63 -14.59
N THR A 85 4.27 -8.80 -15.08
CA THR A 85 5.43 -8.80 -14.17
C THR A 85 5.71 -7.43 -13.59
N LEU A 86 5.24 -6.36 -14.22
CA LEU A 86 5.31 -4.99 -13.69
C LEU A 86 4.28 -4.75 -12.56
N LEU A 87 3.28 -5.63 -12.41
CA LEU A 87 2.32 -5.58 -11.29
C LEU A 87 2.81 -6.35 -10.07
N LEU A 88 3.79 -7.25 -10.24
CA LEU A 88 4.36 -8.08 -9.19
C LEU A 88 4.79 -7.28 -7.95
N PRO A 89 5.37 -6.07 -8.08
CA PRO A 89 5.71 -5.26 -6.92
C PRO A 89 4.50 -4.89 -6.08
N PHE A 90 3.32 -4.68 -6.65
CA PHE A 90 2.13 -4.36 -5.85
C PHE A 90 1.58 -5.59 -5.13
N LEU A 91 1.54 -6.73 -5.81
CA LEU A 91 0.92 -7.94 -5.26
C LEU A 91 1.79 -8.62 -4.19
N THR A 92 3.10 -8.67 -4.41
CA THR A 92 4.06 -9.36 -3.52
C THR A 92 3.99 -8.87 -2.05
N PRO A 93 4.15 -7.59 -1.74
CA PRO A 93 4.07 -7.08 -0.37
C PRO A 93 2.67 -7.24 0.22
N ILE A 94 1.59 -7.11 -0.58
CA ILE A 94 0.22 -7.33 -0.09
C ILE A 94 0.08 -8.78 0.39
N VAL A 95 0.51 -9.75 -0.42
CA VAL A 95 0.44 -11.17 -0.06
C VAL A 95 1.28 -11.46 1.20
N ILE A 96 2.49 -10.90 1.29
CA ILE A 96 3.36 -11.07 2.46
C ILE A 96 2.70 -10.51 3.73
N GLN A 97 2.16 -9.29 3.67
CA GLN A 97 1.55 -8.64 4.83
C GLN A 97 0.23 -9.30 5.25
N VAL A 98 -0.59 -9.74 4.28
CA VAL A 98 -1.80 -10.53 4.56
C VAL A 98 -1.43 -11.89 5.14
N ALA A 99 -0.37 -12.54 4.64
CA ALA A 99 0.12 -13.78 5.22
C ALA A 99 0.56 -13.56 6.67
N TRP A 100 1.27 -12.47 6.96
CA TRP A 100 1.65 -12.14 8.33
C TRP A 100 0.43 -11.89 9.23
N LEU A 101 -0.56 -11.15 8.75
CA LEU A 101 -1.82 -10.94 9.48
C LEU A 101 -2.61 -12.24 9.69
N SER A 102 -2.47 -13.26 8.83
CA SER A 102 -3.29 -14.48 8.91
C SER A 102 -3.04 -15.39 10.13
N HIS A 103 -2.08 -15.05 10.98
CA HIS A 103 -1.76 -15.79 12.20
C HIS A 103 -2.56 -15.29 13.43
N PRO A 104 -3.10 -16.17 14.30
CA PRO A 104 -3.08 -17.65 14.27
C PRO A 104 -4.16 -18.28 13.39
N THR A 105 -5.28 -17.59 13.13
CA THR A 105 -6.32 -18.05 12.20
C THR A 105 -6.81 -16.87 11.37
N PHE A 106 -7.29 -17.12 10.16
CA PHE A 106 -7.78 -16.07 9.25
C PHE A 106 -8.93 -15.22 9.83
N ASN A 107 -9.69 -15.76 10.79
CA ASN A 107 -10.83 -15.08 11.42
C ASN A 107 -10.48 -14.45 12.78
N HIS A 108 -9.39 -14.86 13.41
CA HIS A 108 -8.92 -14.34 14.70
C HIS A 108 -7.40 -14.18 14.62
N SER A 109 -7.00 -12.99 14.18
CA SER A 109 -5.61 -12.62 14.00
C SER A 109 -5.08 -11.91 15.24
N ALA A 110 -3.94 -12.37 15.74
CA ALA A 110 -3.34 -11.83 16.98
C ALA A 110 -3.02 -10.33 16.88
N ILE A 111 -2.77 -9.83 15.66
CA ILE A 111 -2.47 -8.42 15.40
C ILE A 111 -3.76 -7.60 15.28
N ILE A 112 -4.79 -8.11 14.59
CA ILE A 112 -6.05 -7.38 14.32
C ILE A 112 -6.82 -7.12 15.62
N ASP A 113 -6.86 -8.11 16.51
CA ASP A 113 -7.60 -8.01 17.77
C ASP A 113 -6.83 -7.24 18.87
N SER A 114 -5.69 -6.63 18.52
CA SER A 114 -4.80 -5.95 19.47
C SER A 114 -4.51 -4.50 19.07
N ALA A 115 -4.02 -3.71 20.03
CA ALA A 115 -3.55 -2.35 19.76
C ALA A 115 -2.34 -2.29 18.80
N LEU A 116 -1.74 -3.45 18.44
CA LEU A 116 -0.63 -3.54 17.50
C LEU A 116 -1.05 -3.34 16.05
N LEU A 117 -2.35 -3.36 15.75
CA LEU A 117 -2.87 -3.11 14.40
C LEU A 117 -2.43 -1.73 13.88
N ILE A 118 -2.47 -0.69 14.71
CA ILE A 118 -2.10 0.67 14.31
C ILE A 118 -0.62 0.77 13.91
N PRO A 119 0.35 0.40 14.77
CA PRO A 119 1.76 0.46 14.37
C PRO A 119 2.09 -0.47 13.20
N PHE A 120 1.40 -1.62 13.09
CA PHE A 120 1.53 -2.51 11.93
C PHE A 120 1.06 -1.83 10.63
N LEU A 121 -0.13 -1.21 10.63
CA LEU A 121 -0.65 -0.49 9.45
C LEU A 121 0.22 0.71 9.09
N CYS A 122 0.76 1.44 10.07
CA CYS A 122 1.73 2.51 9.82
C CYS A 122 3.01 1.97 9.17
N ALA A 123 3.56 0.85 9.67
CA ALA A 123 4.72 0.22 9.08
C ALA A 123 4.43 -0.20 7.64
N TRP A 124 3.35 -0.94 7.41
CA TRP A 124 2.91 -1.35 6.07
C TRP A 124 2.72 -0.14 5.13
N GLY A 125 2.04 0.90 5.58
CA GLY A 125 1.82 2.13 4.81
C GLY A 125 3.14 2.80 4.39
N LEU A 126 4.13 2.89 5.29
CA LEU A 126 5.44 3.46 4.97
C LEU A 126 6.22 2.61 3.96
N GLN A 127 6.18 1.28 4.09
CA GLN A 127 6.79 0.37 3.12
C GLN A 127 6.14 0.49 1.75
N PHE A 128 4.81 0.59 1.70
CA PHE A 128 4.07 0.79 0.45
C PHE A 128 4.38 2.15 -0.19
N ALA A 129 4.45 3.22 0.61
CA ALA A 129 4.81 4.55 0.15
C ALA A 129 6.23 4.60 -0.44
N HIS A 130 7.20 3.92 0.20
CA HIS A 130 8.56 3.78 -0.32
C HIS A 130 8.56 3.15 -1.71
N GLN A 131 7.83 2.04 -1.88
CA GLN A 131 7.80 1.31 -3.13
C GLN A 131 7.11 2.09 -4.26
N VAL A 132 5.96 2.71 -3.98
CA VAL A 132 5.27 3.56 -4.95
C VAL A 132 6.14 4.76 -5.32
N GLY A 133 6.84 5.35 -4.35
CA GLY A 133 7.79 6.44 -4.60
C GLY A 133 8.86 6.06 -5.62
N ARG A 134 9.49 4.88 -5.47
CA ARG A 134 10.47 4.39 -6.44
C ARG A 134 9.87 4.19 -7.84
N MET A 135 8.63 3.72 -7.92
CA MET A 135 7.93 3.57 -9.20
C MET A 135 7.67 4.91 -9.89
N ILE A 136 7.27 5.94 -9.12
CA ILE A 136 7.07 7.29 -9.63
C ILE A 136 8.38 7.84 -10.20
N ILE A 137 9.50 7.68 -9.48
CA ILE A 137 10.81 8.17 -9.94
C ILE A 137 11.23 7.47 -11.23
N ALA A 138 11.10 6.14 -11.31
CA ALA A 138 11.40 5.40 -12.54
C ALA A 138 10.55 5.90 -13.74
N HIS A 139 9.31 6.31 -13.49
CA HIS A 139 8.44 6.85 -14.53
C HIS A 139 8.82 8.28 -14.94
N VAL A 140 9.01 9.19 -13.98
CA VAL A 140 9.30 10.61 -14.22
C VAL A 140 10.70 10.82 -14.80
N THR A 141 11.68 10.00 -14.44
CA THR A 141 13.04 10.04 -15.00
C THR A 141 13.14 9.41 -16.40
N LEU A 142 12.00 9.13 -17.04
CA LEU A 142 11.86 8.67 -18.43
C LEU A 142 12.67 7.41 -18.78
N GLY A 143 12.99 6.57 -17.79
CA GLY A 143 13.73 5.31 -17.97
C GLY A 143 15.23 5.37 -17.70
N SER A 144 15.72 6.47 -17.11
CA SER A 144 17.09 6.55 -16.57
C SER A 144 17.30 5.49 -15.48
N GLU A 145 16.26 5.25 -14.67
CA GLU A 145 16.22 4.23 -13.64
C GLU A 145 15.35 3.05 -14.09
N GLN A 146 15.82 1.81 -13.86
CA GLN A 146 15.05 0.60 -14.17
C GLN A 146 13.82 0.51 -13.26
N PHE A 147 12.71 -0.04 -13.79
CA PHE A 147 11.49 -0.23 -13.02
C PHE A 147 11.76 -1.09 -11.76
N PRO A 148 11.34 -0.65 -10.56
CA PRO A 148 11.68 -1.33 -9.32
C PRO A 148 10.82 -2.60 -9.14
N ILE A 149 11.30 -3.73 -9.66
CA ILE A 149 10.62 -5.03 -9.52
C ILE A 149 10.84 -5.63 -8.11
N TRP A 150 11.90 -5.23 -7.41
CA TRP A 150 12.29 -5.76 -6.11
C TRP A 150 12.57 -4.64 -5.10
N ASP A 151 12.14 -4.86 -3.86
CA ASP A 151 12.47 -4.00 -2.72
C ASP A 151 13.08 -4.83 -1.59
N TRP A 152 14.20 -4.36 -1.04
CA TRP A 152 14.87 -5.02 0.08
C TRP A 152 14.03 -4.98 1.36
N VAL A 153 13.13 -4.01 1.48
CA VAL A 153 12.18 -3.90 2.60
C VAL A 153 11.28 -5.14 2.67
N TRP A 154 11.02 -5.82 1.55
CA TRP A 154 10.21 -7.04 1.56
C TRP A 154 10.87 -8.18 2.31
N VAL A 155 12.20 -8.29 2.29
CA VAL A 155 12.93 -9.36 3.01
C VAL A 155 12.60 -9.33 4.50
N TRP A 156 12.53 -8.13 5.07
CA TRP A 156 12.15 -7.93 6.47
C TRP A 156 10.72 -8.42 6.75
N SER A 157 9.77 -8.06 5.89
CA SER A 157 8.37 -8.47 6.03
C SER A 157 8.16 -9.97 5.76
N VAL A 158 8.96 -10.59 4.88
CA VAL A 158 8.96 -12.04 4.65
C VAL A 158 9.41 -12.77 5.91
N ILE A 159 10.45 -12.30 6.60
CA ILE A 159 10.91 -12.89 7.87
C ILE A 159 9.77 -12.87 8.89
N GLY A 160 9.07 -11.73 9.03
CA GLY A 160 7.90 -11.62 9.91
C GLY A 160 6.77 -12.58 9.54
N ALA A 161 6.43 -12.66 8.25
CA ALA A 161 5.35 -13.52 7.77
C ALA A 161 5.67 -15.01 7.92
N VAL A 162 6.90 -15.44 7.62
CA VAL A 162 7.32 -16.84 7.74
C VAL A 162 7.41 -17.25 9.20
N ASP A 163 7.96 -16.40 10.07
CA ASP A 163 8.04 -16.71 11.50
C ASP A 163 6.65 -16.82 12.13
N ALA A 164 5.74 -15.90 11.83
CA ALA A 164 4.35 -15.95 12.28
C ALA A 164 3.63 -17.22 11.81
N ASN A 165 3.87 -17.67 10.57
CA ASN A 165 3.21 -18.84 10.00
C ASN A 165 3.97 -20.16 10.21
N LEU A 166 5.08 -20.15 10.93
CA LEU A 166 5.90 -21.34 11.19
C LEU A 166 5.11 -22.50 11.85
N PRO A 167 4.14 -22.24 12.77
CA PRO A 167 3.27 -23.28 13.32
C PRO A 167 2.43 -23.99 12.26
N ARG A 168 2.04 -23.27 11.21
CA ARG A 168 1.22 -23.81 10.13
C ARG A 168 2.04 -24.50 9.05
N LEU A 169 3.24 -23.98 8.76
CA LEU A 169 4.10 -24.48 7.69
C LEU A 169 4.93 -25.70 8.12
N MET A 170 5.43 -25.70 9.36
CA MET A 170 6.40 -26.68 9.84
C MET A 170 6.01 -27.32 11.18
N THR A 171 4.80 -27.05 11.69
CA THR A 171 4.32 -27.56 13.00
C THR A 171 5.27 -27.22 14.16
N ARG A 172 6.07 -26.15 14.00
CA ARG A 172 7.01 -25.65 15.01
C ARG A 172 6.51 -24.33 15.59
N PRO A 173 6.72 -24.07 16.89
CA PRO A 173 6.40 -22.76 17.45
C PRO A 173 7.18 -21.66 16.70
N PRO A 174 6.62 -20.44 16.57
CA PRO A 174 7.32 -19.31 15.96
C PRO A 174 8.61 -19.05 16.75
N ILE A 175 9.69 -18.63 16.11
CA ILE A 175 11.00 -18.44 16.76
C ILE A 175 11.10 -17.04 17.36
N ILE A 176 10.65 -16.04 16.62
CA ILE A 176 10.73 -14.62 17.01
C ILE A 176 9.43 -14.20 17.72
N GLN A 177 8.28 -14.56 17.18
CA GLN A 177 6.94 -14.19 17.68
C GLN A 177 6.37 -15.20 18.69
N THR A 178 7.21 -15.71 19.60
CA THR A 178 6.84 -16.73 20.62
C THR A 178 5.83 -16.25 21.66
N ASN A 179 5.82 -14.95 21.97
CA ASN A 179 4.98 -14.35 23.01
C ASN A 179 4.47 -12.99 22.53
N THR A 180 3.33 -12.53 23.05
CA THR A 180 2.71 -11.22 22.75
C THR A 180 3.70 -10.06 22.93
N PHE A 181 4.58 -10.13 23.93
CA PHE A 181 5.65 -9.15 24.12
C PHE A 181 6.65 -9.12 22.96
N ASN A 182 7.12 -10.28 22.49
CA ASN A 182 8.07 -10.35 21.38
C ASN A 182 7.43 -9.94 20.06
N THR A 183 6.15 -10.31 19.84
CA THR A 183 5.37 -9.84 18.68
C THR A 183 5.24 -8.31 18.70
N THR A 184 4.97 -7.73 19.87
CA THR A 184 4.89 -6.27 20.05
C THR A 184 6.22 -5.61 19.68
N VAL A 185 7.33 -6.08 20.26
CA VAL A 185 8.67 -5.56 19.97
C VAL A 185 8.98 -5.67 18.48
N PHE A 186 8.67 -6.80 17.85
CA PHE A 186 8.95 -7.00 16.43
C PHE A 186 8.11 -6.08 15.52
N VAL A 187 6.84 -5.83 15.84
CA VAL A 187 6.00 -4.86 15.11
C VAL A 187 6.56 -3.44 15.24
N TYR A 188 6.95 -3.01 16.45
CA TYR A 188 7.55 -1.69 16.65
C TYR A 188 8.92 -1.55 15.99
N LEU A 189 9.75 -2.60 16.02
CA LEU A 189 11.01 -2.61 15.27
C LEU A 189 10.76 -2.50 13.76
N SER A 190 9.74 -3.18 13.25
CA SER A 190 9.33 -3.09 11.84
C SER A 190 8.85 -1.68 11.48
N LEU A 191 8.14 -1.01 12.39
CA LEU A 191 7.74 0.40 12.22
C LEU A 191 8.96 1.32 12.16
N ILE A 192 9.90 1.18 13.10
CA ILE A 192 11.13 1.99 13.13
C ILE A 192 11.96 1.76 11.87
N ALA A 193 12.17 0.50 11.48
CA ALA A 193 12.89 0.15 10.25
C ALA A 193 12.24 0.76 9.00
N SER A 194 10.91 0.70 8.91
CA SER A 194 10.15 1.28 7.80
C SER A 194 10.23 2.80 7.79
N LEU A 195 10.20 3.44 8.96
CA LEU A 195 10.35 4.88 9.12
C LEU A 195 11.74 5.36 8.69
N ILE A 196 12.80 4.65 9.10
CA ILE A 196 14.18 4.98 8.71
C ILE A 196 14.36 4.80 7.20
N SER A 197 13.88 3.67 6.64
CA SER A 197 14.01 3.39 5.20
C SER A 197 13.28 4.44 4.36
N TYR A 198 12.03 4.74 4.71
CA TYR A 198 11.22 5.73 4.01
C TYR A 198 11.78 7.15 4.20
N GLY A 199 12.17 7.52 5.42
CA GLY A 199 12.76 8.82 5.72
C GLY A 199 14.06 9.07 4.94
N ARG A 200 14.95 8.08 4.88
CA ARG A 200 16.17 8.16 4.05
C ARG A 200 15.83 8.34 2.58
N PHE A 201 14.86 7.58 2.06
CA PHE A 201 14.42 7.70 0.68
C PHE A 201 13.88 9.11 0.37
N VAL A 202 12.96 9.63 1.18
CA VAL A 202 12.40 10.98 1.01
C VAL A 202 13.50 12.04 1.07
N TYR A 203 14.44 11.92 2.01
CA TYR A 203 15.56 12.85 2.13
C TYR A 203 16.42 12.90 0.86
N LEU A 204 16.77 11.73 0.30
CA LEU A 204 17.56 11.65 -0.94
C LEU A 204 16.80 12.23 -2.13
N VAL A 205 15.53 11.87 -2.29
CA VAL A 205 14.70 12.33 -3.41
C VAL A 205 14.49 13.84 -3.36
N ILE A 206 14.21 14.40 -2.18
CA ILE A 206 14.08 15.85 -2.03
C ILE A 206 15.41 16.52 -2.38
N ASN A 207 16.54 16.03 -1.86
CA ASN A 207 17.84 16.62 -2.17
C ASN A 207 18.14 16.60 -3.67
N ASP A 208 17.92 15.48 -4.35
CA ASP A 208 18.16 15.37 -5.80
C ASP A 208 17.27 16.32 -6.60
N ILE A 209 15.99 16.45 -6.23
CA ILE A 209 15.07 17.40 -6.86
C ILE A 209 15.49 18.85 -6.59
N THR A 210 15.88 19.17 -5.35
CA THR A 210 16.33 20.52 -4.97
C THR A 210 17.63 20.91 -5.67
N GLU A 211 18.54 19.94 -5.87
CA GLU A 211 19.78 20.12 -6.60
C GLU A 211 19.51 20.44 -8.07
N TYR A 212 18.62 19.67 -8.69
CA TYR A 212 18.17 19.86 -10.07
C TYR A 212 17.46 21.19 -10.29
N LEU A 213 16.54 21.58 -9.39
CA LEU A 213 15.79 22.83 -9.48
C LEU A 213 16.58 24.07 -9.03
N GLY A 214 17.71 23.88 -8.35
CA GLY A 214 18.52 24.98 -7.78
C GLY A 214 17.82 25.72 -6.62
N VAL A 215 16.83 25.09 -5.99
CA VAL A 215 16.07 25.64 -4.85
C VAL A 215 16.23 24.72 -3.66
N ALA A 216 16.71 25.22 -2.52
CA ALA A 216 16.85 24.40 -1.31
C ALA A 216 15.54 24.37 -0.49
N CYS A 217 14.79 23.27 -0.55
CA CYS A 217 13.54 23.12 0.20
C CYS A 217 13.76 22.79 1.69
N LEU A 218 14.83 22.07 2.04
CA LEU A 218 15.10 21.62 3.42
C LEU A 218 16.02 22.57 4.20
N THR A 219 16.66 23.52 3.51
CA THR A 219 17.59 24.50 4.11
C THR A 219 17.44 25.85 3.41
N VAL A 220 17.50 26.96 4.14
CA VAL A 220 17.52 28.30 3.52
C VAL A 220 18.91 28.58 2.95
N ARG A 221 19.15 28.14 1.71
CA ARG A 221 20.40 28.32 0.96
C ARG A 221 20.10 28.73 -0.49
N LYS A 222 21.00 29.51 -1.10
CA LYS A 222 20.94 29.92 -2.51
C LYS A 222 22.18 29.40 -3.22
N LYS A 223 22.06 29.05 -4.51
CA LYS A 223 23.24 28.75 -5.34
C LYS A 223 23.96 30.07 -5.70
N ASP A 224 25.28 30.08 -5.52
CA ASP A 224 26.15 31.17 -5.99
C ASP A 224 26.39 31.07 -7.52
N GLU A 225 27.10 32.04 -8.10
CA GLU A 225 27.46 32.04 -9.52
C GLU A 225 28.33 30.83 -9.94
N HIS A 226 28.94 30.15 -8.97
CA HIS A 226 29.79 28.97 -9.16
C HIS A 226 29.02 27.65 -8.93
N GLY A 227 27.72 27.71 -8.62
CA GLY A 227 26.85 26.56 -8.40
C GLY A 227 26.89 25.96 -6.98
N ASN A 228 27.62 26.57 -6.03
CA ASN A 228 27.72 26.08 -4.65
C ASN A 228 26.57 26.62 -3.78
N TRP A 229 26.14 25.81 -2.82
CA TRP A 229 25.11 26.21 -1.86
C TRP A 229 25.70 27.12 -0.77
N VAL A 230 25.32 28.40 -0.78
CA VAL A 230 25.71 29.40 0.22
C VAL A 230 24.50 29.85 1.04
N HIS A 231 24.74 30.24 2.29
CA HIS A 231 23.70 30.92 3.08
C HIS A 231 23.49 32.32 2.51
N PRO A 232 22.24 32.81 2.38
CA PRO A 232 21.99 34.17 1.95
C PRO A 232 22.64 35.12 2.97
N GLU A 233 23.60 35.94 2.53
CA GLU A 233 24.12 37.03 3.34
C GLU A 233 22.94 37.94 3.71
N LYS A 234 22.81 38.26 5.01
CA LYS A 234 21.86 39.28 5.44
C LYS A 234 22.31 40.60 4.81
N SER A 235 21.59 41.09 3.82
CA SER A 235 21.70 42.48 3.39
C SER A 235 21.32 43.36 4.58
N SER A 236 22.32 43.89 5.27
CA SER A 236 22.16 44.94 6.28
C SER A 236 21.75 46.25 5.63
#